data_AF-A0A1R1C3C3-F1
#
_entry.id   AF-A0A1R1C3C3-F1
#
_cell.length_a   1.000
_cell.length_b   1.000
_cell.length_c   1.000
_cell.angle_alpha   90.00
_cell.angle_beta   90.00
_cell.angle_gamma   90.00
#
_symmetry.space_group_name_H-M   'P 1'
#
loop_
_entity.id
_entity.type
_entity.pdbx_description
1 polymer ?
#
loop_
_entity_poly.entity_id
_entity_poly.type
_entity_poly.pdbx_seq_one_letter_code
_entity_poly.pdbx_strand_id
1 'polypeptide(L)'
;MLTNQAIREYLNISVLSFEIGYINIFELVERIKVLLALIDEGNEHKKWVYKRLEFLGINKDDLLNENPDDQYINPESDVIFPLDNGEGIEEKEEHPRLDMVIASRKYKWIFHKSDADFYPSIPHGHAIRNEKIKLDPYRGLIHDTKNKKTIGKESKKFLIDLWNDVNFRKHVYASIIFYENLNPNFIWRVPNHRKLPRKK
;
A
#
# COMPACT_ATOMS: atom_id res chain seq x y z
N MET A 1 7.11 -15.18 33.61
CA MET A 1 7.13 -15.94 32.35
C MET A 1 5.72 -15.96 31.78
N LEU A 2 5.51 -15.52 30.53
CA LEU A 2 4.21 -15.60 29.87
C LEU A 2 3.86 -17.06 29.55
N THR A 3 2.58 -17.44 29.69
CA THR A 3 2.12 -18.74 29.22
C THR A 3 2.06 -18.76 27.68
N ASN A 4 2.18 -19.95 27.08
CA ASN A 4 2.07 -20.10 25.61
C ASN A 4 0.71 -19.59 25.10
N GLN A 5 -0.35 -19.75 25.89
CA GLN A 5 -1.68 -19.22 25.57
C GLN A 5 -1.68 -17.68 25.55
N ALA A 6 -1.12 -17.04 26.58
CA ALA A 6 -1.06 -15.58 26.67
C ALA A 6 -0.24 -14.97 25.52
N ILE A 7 0.85 -15.62 25.09
CA ILE A 7 1.65 -15.18 23.94
C ILE A 7 0.81 -15.17 22.65
N ARG A 8 0.02 -16.22 22.42
CA ARG A 8 -0.82 -16.34 21.23
C ARG A 8 -1.97 -15.34 21.24
N GLU A 9 -2.66 -15.21 22.37
CA GLU A 9 -3.78 -14.28 22.52
C GLU A 9 -3.33 -12.84 22.33
N TYR A 10 -2.21 -12.44 22.95
CA TYR A 10 -1.68 -11.08 22.80
C TYR A 10 -1.27 -10.77 21.36
N LEU A 11 -0.60 -11.71 20.68
CA LEU A 11 -0.25 -11.55 19.27
C LEU A 11 -1.50 -11.45 18.40
N ASN A 12 -2.49 -12.33 18.60
CA ASN A 12 -3.72 -12.35 17.82
C ASN A 12 -4.54 -11.07 18.03
N ILE A 13 -4.70 -10.61 19.26
CA ILE A 13 -5.43 -9.37 19.56
C ILE A 13 -4.70 -8.17 18.98
N SER A 14 -3.37 -8.12 19.05
CA SER A 14 -2.58 -7.03 18.46
C SER A 14 -2.71 -7.00 16.95
N VAL A 15 -2.60 -8.16 16.30
CA VAL A 15 -2.77 -8.29 14.84
C VAL A 15 -4.20 -7.97 14.43
N LEU A 16 -5.21 -8.49 15.12
CA LEU A 16 -6.61 -8.21 14.82
C LEU A 16 -6.92 -6.73 15.03
N SER A 17 -6.43 -6.11 16.12
CA SER A 17 -6.58 -4.68 16.37
C SER A 17 -5.97 -3.85 15.25
N PHE A 18 -4.87 -4.30 14.66
CA PHE A 18 -4.27 -3.68 13.49
C PHE A 18 -5.09 -3.93 12.22
N GLU A 19 -5.53 -5.17 11.98
CA GLU A 19 -6.33 -5.57 10.82
C GLU A 19 -7.69 -4.84 10.77
N ILE A 20 -8.32 -4.59 11.92
CA ILE A 20 -9.58 -3.83 12.02
C ILE A 20 -9.36 -2.30 12.15
N GLY A 21 -8.10 -1.83 12.17
CA GLY A 21 -7.75 -0.42 12.22
C GLY A 21 -7.87 0.27 13.58
N TYR A 22 -8.02 -0.49 14.67
CA TYR A 22 -8.05 0.05 16.04
C TYR A 22 -6.68 0.57 16.50
N ILE A 23 -5.59 -0.02 15.99
CA ILE A 23 -4.21 0.44 16.22
C ILE A 23 -3.47 0.59 14.89
N ASN A 24 -2.47 1.48 14.87
CA ASN A 24 -1.62 1.67 13.69
C ASN A 24 -0.41 0.71 13.69
N ILE A 25 0.37 0.72 12.61
CA ILE A 25 1.55 -0.16 12.45
C ILE A 25 2.65 0.11 13.48
N PHE A 26 2.83 1.35 13.92
CA PHE A 26 3.82 1.68 14.95
C PHE A 26 3.40 1.08 16.29
N GLU A 27 2.12 1.20 16.65
CA GLU A 27 1.59 0.57 17.86
C GLU A 27 1.62 -0.96 17.77
N LEU A 28 1.35 -1.56 16.60
CA LEU A 28 1.55 -3.00 16.40
C LEU A 28 3.02 -3.39 16.60
N VAL A 29 3.97 -2.63 16.03
CA VAL A 29 5.41 -2.85 16.17
C VAL A 29 5.82 -2.76 17.65
N GLU A 30 5.37 -1.72 18.37
CA GLU A 30 5.65 -1.56 19.80
C GLU A 30 5.07 -2.69 20.64
N ARG A 31 3.82 -3.10 20.39
CA ARG A 31 3.22 -4.27 21.05
C ARG A 31 4.01 -5.54 20.79
N ILE A 32 4.51 -5.74 19.57
CA ILE A 32 5.32 -6.92 19.24
C ILE A 32 6.71 -6.83 19.88
N LYS A 33 7.34 -5.66 19.97
CA LYS A 33 8.59 -5.46 20.73
C LYS A 33 8.41 -5.84 22.19
N VAL A 34 7.35 -5.32 22.82
CA VAL A 34 6.99 -5.65 24.22
C VAL A 34 6.77 -7.16 24.38
N LEU A 35 6.02 -7.79 23.47
CA LEU A 35 5.80 -9.22 23.50
C LEU A 35 7.13 -9.99 23.39
N LEU A 36 8.02 -9.62 22.46
CA LEU A 36 9.32 -10.26 22.27
C LEU A 36 10.25 -10.09 23.49
N ALA A 37 10.16 -8.97 24.19
CA ALA A 37 10.91 -8.70 25.42
C ALA A 37 10.41 -9.54 26.61
N LEU A 38 9.13 -9.90 26.63
CA LEU A 38 8.50 -10.70 27.69
C LEU A 38 8.61 -12.23 27.46
N ILE A 39 9.13 -12.66 26.31
CA ILE A 39 9.35 -14.07 25.94
C ILE A 39 10.83 -14.42 26.12
N ASP A 40 11.09 -15.46 26.93
CA ASP A 40 12.46 -15.96 27.16
C ASP A 40 13.13 -16.44 25.87
N GLU A 41 14.44 -16.29 25.78
CA GLU A 41 15.21 -16.58 24.56
C GLU A 41 15.11 -18.05 24.11
N GLY A 42 14.91 -18.98 25.04
CA GLY A 42 14.72 -20.40 24.74
C GLY A 42 13.31 -20.81 24.33
N ASN A 43 12.33 -19.90 24.37
CA ASN A 43 10.94 -20.24 24.08
C ASN A 43 10.68 -20.34 22.57
N GLU A 44 10.23 -21.51 22.13
CA GLU A 44 9.96 -21.81 20.72
C GLU A 44 8.93 -20.86 20.08
N HIS A 45 8.03 -20.27 20.86
CA HIS A 45 7.02 -19.34 20.36
C HIS A 45 7.61 -18.01 19.88
N LYS A 46 8.84 -17.68 20.27
CA LYS A 46 9.57 -16.51 19.72
C LYS A 46 9.76 -16.65 18.20
N LYS A 47 10.05 -17.88 17.72
CA LYS A 47 10.13 -18.19 16.27
C LYS A 47 8.80 -17.98 15.57
N TRP A 48 7.69 -18.29 16.25
CA TRP A 48 6.35 -18.12 15.70
C TRP A 48 5.98 -16.64 15.56
N VAL A 49 6.35 -15.80 16.54
CA VAL A 49 6.19 -14.34 16.46
C VAL A 49 6.98 -13.77 15.28
N TYR A 50 8.25 -14.17 15.09
CA TYR A 50 9.04 -13.73 13.94
C TYR A 50 8.46 -14.18 12.59
N LYS A 51 7.97 -15.42 12.49
CA LYS A 51 7.31 -15.91 11.28
C LYS A 51 6.05 -15.09 10.95
N ARG A 52 5.31 -14.64 11.97
CA ARG A 52 4.13 -13.79 11.80
C ARG A 52 4.51 -12.38 11.34
N LEU A 53 5.62 -11.82 11.84
CA LEU A 53 6.16 -10.54 11.40
C LEU A 53 6.57 -10.56 9.92
N GLU A 54 7.27 -11.60 9.48
CA GLU A 54 7.64 -11.78 8.08
C GLU A 54 6.41 -11.82 7.16
N PHE A 55 5.34 -12.51 7.59
CA PHE A 55 4.08 -12.55 6.85
C PHE A 55 3.44 -11.15 6.71
N LEU A 56 3.61 -10.29 7.70
CA LEU A 56 3.13 -8.90 7.68
C LEU A 56 4.06 -7.95 6.91
N GLY A 57 5.17 -8.47 6.36
CA GLY A 57 6.17 -7.67 5.66
C GLY A 57 7.02 -6.79 6.58
N ILE A 58 7.04 -7.08 7.88
CA ILE A 58 7.84 -6.36 8.88
C ILE A 58 9.16 -7.12 9.03
N ASN A 59 10.27 -6.47 8.68
CA ASN A 59 11.59 -7.05 8.86
C ASN A 59 11.97 -7.04 10.35
N LYS A 60 12.41 -8.19 10.88
CA LYS A 60 12.91 -8.33 12.25
C LYS A 60 14.09 -7.40 12.55
N ASP A 61 14.91 -7.10 11.54
CA ASP A 61 16.10 -6.27 11.71
C ASP A 61 15.71 -4.78 11.81
N ASP A 62 14.59 -4.38 11.19
CA ASP A 62 14.03 -3.03 11.31
C ASP A 62 13.34 -2.82 12.68
N LEU A 63 12.90 -3.91 13.31
CA LEU A 63 12.24 -3.93 14.62
C LEU A 63 13.18 -3.68 15.80
N LEU A 64 14.47 -4.01 15.66
CA LEU A 64 15.47 -3.91 16.74
C LEU A 64 16.37 -2.67 16.63
N ASN A 65 16.27 -1.92 15.53
CA ASN A 65 17.01 -0.68 15.35
C ASN A 65 16.21 0.49 15.93
N GLU A 66 16.47 0.82 17.20
CA GLU A 66 16.02 2.06 17.82
C GLU A 66 16.80 3.23 17.21
N ASN A 67 16.22 3.93 16.23
CA ASN A 67 16.70 5.27 15.89
C ASN A 67 15.95 6.28 16.77
N PRO A 68 16.63 7.05 17.64
CA PRO A 68 15.97 7.80 18.73
C PRO A 68 15.15 9.03 18.32
N ASP A 69 15.02 9.35 17.03
CA ASP A 69 14.63 10.69 16.55
C ASP A 69 13.17 10.81 16.05
N ASP A 70 12.30 9.82 16.26
CA ASP A 70 10.88 9.96 15.88
C ASP A 70 10.10 10.78 16.93
N GLN A 71 10.25 12.10 16.85
CA GLN A 71 9.37 13.04 17.56
C GLN A 71 7.99 13.09 16.89
N TYR A 72 6.97 12.77 17.69
CA TYR A 72 5.54 12.82 17.39
C TYR A 72 5.09 14.19 16.87
N ILE A 73 4.36 14.22 15.74
CA ILE A 73 3.52 15.38 15.36
C ILE A 73 2.06 14.93 15.45
N ASN A 74 1.33 15.64 16.32
CA ASN A 74 -0.06 15.43 16.71
C ASN A 74 -1.02 15.61 15.51
N PRO A 75 -1.98 14.71 15.24
CA PRO A 75 -2.86 14.79 14.08
C PRO A 75 -4.08 15.70 14.24
N GLU A 76 -4.15 16.51 15.31
CA GLU A 76 -5.20 17.53 15.46
C GLU A 76 -4.86 18.78 14.64
N SER A 77 -5.17 18.75 13.35
CA SER A 77 -5.53 19.98 12.64
C SER A 77 -6.59 19.69 11.59
N ASP A 78 -7.71 20.38 11.77
CA ASP A 78 -8.98 20.19 11.10
C ASP A 78 -8.87 20.33 9.59
N VAL A 79 -9.39 19.32 8.88
CA VAL A 79 -9.83 19.51 7.49
C VAL A 79 -11.25 18.98 7.38
N ILE A 80 -12.20 19.89 7.60
CA ILE A 80 -13.63 19.66 7.31
C ILE A 80 -13.79 19.69 5.79
N PHE A 81 -14.22 18.57 5.19
CA PHE A 81 -14.73 18.55 3.81
C PHE A 81 -16.22 18.21 3.81
N PRO A 82 -17.01 18.77 2.88
CA PRO A 82 -18.46 18.65 2.89
C PRO A 82 -18.86 17.21 2.56
N LEU A 83 -19.71 16.64 3.42
CA LEU A 83 -20.49 15.45 3.10
C LEU A 83 -21.60 15.86 2.12
N ASP A 84 -21.48 15.44 0.86
CA ASP A 84 -22.62 15.44 -0.05
C ASP A 84 -23.32 14.08 0.02
N ASN A 85 -24.62 14.15 0.24
CA ASN A 85 -25.47 13.00 0.56
C ASN A 85 -25.99 12.36 -0.71
N GLY A 86 -25.71 11.06 -0.86
CA GLY A 86 -26.56 10.03 -1.47
C GLY A 86 -27.16 10.25 -2.86
N GLU A 87 -26.92 9.32 -3.78
CA GLU A 87 -27.99 8.51 -4.39
C GLU A 87 -27.36 7.40 -5.26
N GLY A 88 -27.91 6.19 -5.14
CA GLY A 88 -27.43 5.01 -5.88
C GLY A 88 -27.98 4.96 -7.29
N ILE A 89 -27.16 4.53 -8.25
CA ILE A 89 -27.61 4.12 -9.58
C ILE A 89 -26.73 2.94 -10.05
N GLU A 90 -27.37 1.80 -10.29
CA GLU A 90 -26.86 0.77 -11.21
C GLU A 90 -27.08 1.27 -12.64
N GLU A 91 -26.01 1.35 -13.45
CA GLU A 91 -25.92 0.80 -14.82
C GLU A 91 -24.71 1.39 -15.57
N LYS A 92 -24.26 0.62 -16.56
CA LYS A 92 -23.08 0.84 -17.42
C LYS A 92 -23.18 2.16 -18.20
N GLU A 93 -22.41 3.18 -17.80
CA GLU A 93 -22.10 4.32 -18.67
C GLU A 93 -20.59 4.56 -18.74
N GLU A 94 -20.09 4.71 -19.97
CA GLU A 94 -18.71 5.11 -20.26
C GLU A 94 -18.48 6.53 -19.75
N HIS A 95 -18.09 6.66 -18.48
CA HIS A 95 -17.68 7.95 -17.93
C HIS A 95 -16.51 8.52 -18.74
N PRO A 96 -16.53 9.83 -19.07
CA PRO A 96 -15.46 10.48 -19.80
C PRO A 96 -14.14 10.28 -19.04
N ARG A 97 -13.29 9.43 -19.61
CA ARG A 97 -12.06 8.96 -18.99
C ARG A 97 -11.10 10.14 -18.83
N LEU A 98 -10.99 10.66 -17.61
CA LEU A 98 -9.97 11.61 -17.19
C LEU A 98 -8.60 10.91 -17.10
N ASP A 99 -8.14 10.43 -18.25
CA ASP A 99 -6.94 9.63 -18.40
C ASP A 99 -5.69 10.50 -18.44
N MET A 100 -4.65 10.09 -17.71
CA MET A 100 -3.36 10.75 -17.75
C MET A 100 -2.42 9.98 -18.67
N VAL A 101 -1.89 10.67 -19.69
CA VAL A 101 -0.91 10.11 -20.62
C VAL A 101 0.50 10.56 -20.24
N ILE A 102 1.40 9.60 -20.03
CA ILE A 102 2.81 9.86 -19.69
C ILE A 102 3.72 9.06 -20.61
N ALA A 103 4.69 9.71 -21.24
CA ALA A 103 5.64 9.06 -22.12
C ALA A 103 6.97 8.77 -21.40
N SER A 104 7.49 7.57 -21.58
CA SER A 104 8.88 7.20 -21.30
C SER A 104 9.67 7.10 -22.61
N ARG A 105 10.94 6.70 -22.52
CA ARG A 105 11.76 6.43 -23.72
C ARG A 105 11.25 5.24 -24.55
N LYS A 106 10.56 4.29 -23.92
CA LYS A 106 10.16 3.01 -24.55
C LYS A 106 8.66 2.89 -24.76
N TYR A 107 7.86 3.54 -23.92
CA TYR A 107 6.41 3.37 -23.89
C TYR A 107 5.69 4.71 -23.75
N LYS A 108 4.45 4.74 -24.20
CA LYS A 108 3.47 5.75 -23.79
C LYS A 108 2.47 5.04 -22.88
N TRP A 109 2.35 5.52 -21.65
CA TRP A 109 1.52 4.96 -20.61
C TRP A 109 0.24 5.78 -20.46
N ILE A 110 -0.90 5.11 -20.38
CA ILE A 110 -2.18 5.69 -19.98
C ILE A 110 -2.48 5.22 -18.56
N PHE A 111 -2.78 6.16 -17.66
CA PHE A 111 -3.30 5.87 -16.34
C PHE A 111 -4.78 6.26 -16.31
N HIS A 112 -5.63 5.27 -16.01
CA HIS A 112 -7.06 5.47 -15.88
C HIS A 112 -7.39 5.87 -14.44
N LYS A 113 -8.10 7.00 -14.27
CA LYS A 113 -8.52 7.46 -12.94
C LYS A 113 -9.54 6.50 -12.31
N SER A 114 -10.41 5.94 -13.13
CA SER A 114 -11.49 5.02 -12.74
C SER A 114 -11.22 3.58 -13.17
N ASP A 115 -9.97 3.13 -13.08
CA ASP A 115 -9.61 1.75 -13.41
C ASP A 115 -10.19 0.79 -12.35
N ALA A 116 -11.01 -0.16 -12.77
CA ALA A 116 -11.52 -1.23 -11.91
C ALA A 116 -10.56 -2.41 -11.79
N ASP A 117 -9.48 -2.45 -12.58
CA ASP A 117 -8.44 -3.46 -12.50
C ASP A 117 -7.36 -3.06 -11.47
N PHE A 118 -7.05 -3.94 -10.52
CA PHE A 118 -6.00 -3.70 -9.52
C PHE A 118 -4.60 -4.11 -9.98
N TYR A 119 -4.48 -4.91 -11.03
CA TYR A 119 -3.24 -5.56 -11.39
C TYR A 119 -2.41 -4.75 -12.40
N PRO A 120 -1.09 -4.57 -12.19
CA PRO A 120 -0.28 -5.09 -11.08
C PRO A 120 -0.36 -4.25 -9.79
N SER A 121 -0.88 -3.03 -9.89
CA SER A 121 -0.98 -2.05 -8.81
C SER A 121 -2.08 -1.03 -9.06
N ILE A 122 -2.41 -0.24 -8.03
CA ILE A 122 -3.32 0.90 -8.16
C ILE A 122 -2.56 2.20 -7.85
N PRO A 123 -2.48 3.14 -8.81
CA PRO A 123 -2.80 2.93 -10.22
C PRO A 123 -1.76 2.04 -10.90
N HIS A 124 -2.04 1.65 -12.14
CA HIS A 124 -1.06 1.07 -13.06
C HIS A 124 -1.17 1.76 -14.42
N GLY A 125 -0.08 1.71 -15.19
CA GLY A 125 -0.04 2.31 -16.52
C GLY A 125 -0.29 1.27 -17.61
N HIS A 126 -1.15 1.55 -18.57
CA HIS A 126 -1.38 0.73 -19.77
C HIS A 126 -0.57 1.25 -20.94
N ALA A 127 0.13 0.38 -21.66
CA ALA A 127 0.84 0.82 -22.86
C ALA A 127 -0.15 1.09 -24.00
N ILE A 128 -0.11 2.29 -24.60
CA ILE A 128 -1.04 2.71 -25.67
C ILE A 128 -1.09 1.71 -26.83
N ARG A 129 0.07 1.17 -27.21
CA ARG A 129 0.19 0.26 -28.36
C ARG A 129 -0.27 -1.17 -28.05
N ASN A 130 -0.37 -1.52 -26.77
CA ASN A 130 -0.76 -2.86 -26.33
C ASN A 130 -1.19 -2.82 -24.86
N GLU A 131 -2.49 -2.80 -24.62
CA GLU A 131 -3.11 -2.77 -23.28
C GLU A 131 -2.78 -4.01 -22.42
N LYS A 132 -2.27 -5.09 -23.03
CA LYS A 132 -1.77 -6.25 -22.26
C LYS A 132 -0.43 -5.96 -21.59
N ILE A 133 0.26 -4.88 -21.95
CA ILE A 133 1.48 -4.43 -21.30
C ILE A 133 1.14 -3.39 -20.25
N LYS A 134 1.46 -3.70 -18.99
CA LYS A 134 1.15 -2.87 -17.83
C LYS A 134 2.40 -2.50 -17.02
N LEU A 135 2.42 -1.28 -16.49
CA LEU A 135 3.46 -0.77 -15.61
C LEU A 135 2.99 -0.74 -14.16
N ASP A 136 3.79 -1.31 -13.24
CA ASP A 136 3.72 -1.02 -11.80
C ASP A 136 4.57 0.24 -11.50
N PRO A 137 4.00 1.44 -11.31
CA PRO A 137 4.76 2.67 -11.11
C PRO A 137 5.50 2.73 -9.77
N TYR A 138 5.17 1.86 -8.81
CA TYR A 138 5.86 1.82 -7.51
C TYR A 138 7.18 1.06 -7.62
N ARG A 139 7.19 -0.06 -8.36
CA ARG A 139 8.39 -0.91 -8.55
C ARG A 139 9.12 -0.62 -9.86
N GLY A 140 8.45 0.04 -10.80
CA GLY A 140 8.87 0.25 -12.18
C GLY A 140 8.83 -0.99 -13.05
N LEU A 141 8.20 -2.09 -12.60
CA LEU A 141 8.16 -3.36 -13.32
C LEU A 141 7.13 -3.31 -14.45
N ILE A 142 7.47 -3.89 -15.59
CA ILE A 142 6.60 -3.99 -16.76
C ILE A 142 6.14 -5.44 -16.89
N HIS A 143 4.83 -5.64 -16.92
CA HIS A 143 4.18 -6.93 -16.97
C HIS A 143 3.45 -7.12 -18.30
N ASP A 144 3.60 -8.30 -18.89
CA ASP A 144 2.73 -8.80 -19.96
C ASP A 144 1.65 -9.65 -19.32
N THR A 145 0.41 -9.14 -19.31
CA THR A 145 -0.74 -9.82 -18.72
C THR A 145 -1.24 -11.00 -19.55
N LYS A 146 -0.99 -10.98 -20.87
CA LYS A 146 -1.34 -12.11 -21.74
C LYS A 146 -0.50 -13.33 -21.40
N ASN A 147 0.79 -13.13 -21.18
CA ASN A 147 1.74 -14.19 -20.87
C ASN A 147 2.06 -14.33 -19.36
N LYS A 148 1.38 -13.55 -18.50
CA LYS A 148 1.55 -13.52 -17.04
C LYS A 148 3.00 -13.44 -16.56
N LYS A 149 3.82 -12.60 -17.22
CA LYS A 149 5.26 -12.49 -16.92
C LYS A 149 5.72 -11.05 -16.85
N THR A 150 6.75 -10.81 -16.04
CA THR A 150 7.50 -9.55 -16.04
C THR A 150 8.43 -9.54 -17.25
N ILE A 151 8.31 -8.52 -18.12
CA ILE A 151 9.08 -8.40 -19.37
C ILE A 151 10.14 -7.30 -19.33
N GLY A 152 10.17 -6.50 -18.28
CA GLY A 152 11.17 -5.45 -18.15
C GLY A 152 10.94 -4.51 -16.98
N LYS A 153 11.69 -3.41 -16.99
CA LYS A 153 11.63 -2.36 -15.99
C LYS A 153 11.81 -0.99 -16.65
N GLU A 154 11.06 0.00 -16.19
CA GLU A 154 11.29 1.39 -16.53
C GLU A 154 12.55 1.94 -15.86
N SER A 155 13.10 3.02 -16.44
CA SER A 155 14.32 3.62 -15.91
C SER A 155 14.08 4.29 -14.55
N LYS A 156 15.09 4.27 -13.67
CA LYS A 156 15.03 4.98 -12.38
C LYS A 156 14.75 6.48 -12.55
N LYS A 157 15.35 7.10 -13.57
CA LYS A 157 15.11 8.51 -13.92
C LYS A 157 13.63 8.77 -14.21
N PHE A 158 13.03 7.96 -15.08
CA PHE A 158 11.59 8.05 -15.38
C PHE A 158 10.73 7.95 -14.11
N LEU A 159 11.02 7.00 -13.20
CA LEU A 159 10.24 6.86 -11.97
C LEU A 159 10.39 8.05 -11.02
N ILE A 160 11.57 8.66 -10.95
CA ILE A 160 11.80 9.87 -10.16
C ILE A 160 10.98 11.03 -10.75
N ASP A 161 11.10 11.25 -12.06
CA ASP A 161 10.38 12.31 -12.76
C ASP A 161 8.86 12.12 -12.59
N LEU A 162 8.38 10.88 -12.72
CA LEU A 162 6.98 10.49 -12.53
C LEU A 162 6.46 10.82 -11.13
N TRP A 163 7.17 10.44 -10.07
CA TRP A 163 6.72 10.67 -8.69
C TRP A 163 6.93 12.10 -8.19
N ASN A 164 7.75 12.88 -8.90
CA ASN A 164 7.93 14.32 -8.67
C ASN A 164 6.82 15.16 -9.32
N ASP A 165 6.15 14.65 -10.36
CA ASP A 165 5.03 15.31 -11.02
C ASP A 165 3.81 15.43 -10.07
N VAL A 166 3.40 16.67 -9.79
CA VAL A 166 2.26 16.99 -8.92
C VAL A 166 0.94 16.50 -9.51
N ASN A 167 0.76 16.56 -10.83
CA ASN A 167 -0.46 16.12 -11.49
C ASN A 167 -0.59 14.60 -11.43
N PHE A 168 0.51 13.88 -11.63
CA PHE A 168 0.52 12.42 -11.48
C PHE A 168 0.15 12.01 -10.05
N ARG A 169 0.67 12.70 -9.03
CA ARG A 169 0.32 12.44 -7.63
C ARG A 169 -1.16 12.66 -7.33
N LYS A 170 -1.74 13.76 -7.85
CA LYS A 170 -3.18 14.03 -7.74
C LYS A 170 -4.00 12.93 -8.41
N HIS A 171 -3.57 12.48 -9.60
CA HIS A 171 -4.21 11.39 -10.33
C HIS A 171 -4.16 10.09 -9.52
N VAL A 172 -2.98 9.69 -9.03
CA VAL A 172 -2.77 8.49 -8.19
C VAL A 172 -3.68 8.50 -6.97
N TYR A 173 -3.74 9.61 -6.24
CA TYR A 173 -4.58 9.74 -5.05
C TYR A 173 -6.06 9.54 -5.38
N ALA A 174 -6.51 10.12 -6.49
CA ALA A 174 -7.90 9.97 -6.91
C ALA A 174 -8.22 8.56 -7.44
N SER A 175 -7.28 7.89 -8.11
CA SER A 175 -7.42 6.47 -8.49
C SER A 175 -7.52 5.56 -7.27
N ILE A 176 -6.74 5.84 -6.22
CA ILE A 176 -6.82 5.10 -4.96
C ILE A 176 -8.20 5.26 -4.33
N ILE A 177 -8.67 6.50 -4.16
CA ILE A 177 -10.00 6.77 -3.57
C ILE A 177 -11.11 6.11 -4.38
N PHE A 178 -11.06 6.21 -5.71
CA PHE A 178 -12.03 5.55 -6.58
C PHE A 178 -12.05 4.05 -6.33
N TYR A 179 -10.87 3.42 -6.30
CA TYR A 179 -10.78 1.98 -6.13
C TYR A 179 -11.19 1.52 -4.73
N GLU A 180 -10.86 2.29 -3.68
CA GLU A 180 -11.32 2.06 -2.31
C GLU A 180 -12.85 2.07 -2.22
N ASN A 181 -13.48 3.07 -2.83
CA ASN A 181 -14.93 3.20 -2.83
C ASN A 181 -15.61 2.03 -3.57
N LEU A 182 -15.03 1.61 -4.70
CA LEU A 182 -15.53 0.49 -5.49
C LEU A 182 -15.28 -0.87 -4.80
N ASN A 183 -14.17 -1.00 -4.08
CA ASN A 183 -13.75 -2.25 -3.44
C ASN A 183 -13.32 -2.03 -1.98
N PRO A 184 -14.26 -1.79 -1.04
CA PRO A 184 -13.94 -1.45 0.35
C PRO A 184 -13.13 -2.51 1.10
N ASN A 185 -13.31 -3.78 0.72
CA ASN A 185 -12.63 -4.92 1.34
C ASN A 185 -11.32 -5.31 0.60
N PHE A 186 -10.84 -4.48 -0.32
CA PHE A 186 -9.62 -4.78 -1.07
C PHE A 186 -8.38 -4.71 -0.17
N ILE A 187 -7.57 -5.77 -0.22
CA ILE A 187 -6.33 -5.86 0.55
C ILE A 187 -5.21 -5.19 -0.24
N TRP A 188 -4.81 -4.00 0.22
CA TRP A 188 -3.74 -3.23 -0.39
C TRP A 188 -2.36 -3.86 -0.15
N ARG A 189 -1.45 -3.71 -1.12
CA ARG A 189 -0.07 -4.23 -1.02
C ARG A 189 0.77 -3.55 0.05
N VAL A 190 0.34 -2.37 0.51
CA VAL A 190 1.01 -1.56 1.55
C VAL A 190 -0.05 -1.00 2.51
N PRO A 191 0.24 -0.86 3.82
CA PRO A 191 -0.76 -0.43 4.82
C PRO A 191 -1.24 1.02 4.65
N ASN A 192 -0.36 1.90 4.18
CA ASN A 192 -0.69 3.30 3.89
C ASN A 192 -0.65 3.51 2.37
N HIS A 193 -1.53 2.86 1.63
CA HIS A 193 -1.59 2.96 0.16
C HIS A 193 -1.86 4.38 -0.33
N ARG A 194 -2.47 5.23 0.49
CA ARG A 194 -2.59 6.68 0.25
C ARG A 194 -1.27 7.46 0.42
N LYS A 195 -0.25 6.88 1.09
CA LYS A 195 1.08 7.50 1.28
C LYS A 195 1.96 7.24 0.06
N LEU A 196 1.98 8.21 -0.82
CA LEU A 196 2.71 8.12 -2.09
C LEU A 196 4.24 8.18 -1.87
N PRO A 197 5.05 7.58 -2.79
CA PRO A 197 6.50 7.70 -2.78
C PRO A 197 7.00 9.13 -2.57
N ARG A 198 8.08 9.28 -1.78
CA ARG A 198 8.70 10.56 -1.50
C ARG A 198 9.30 11.14 -2.78
N LYS A 199 9.20 12.47 -2.91
CA LYS A 199 9.94 13.21 -3.93
C LYS A 199 11.45 13.02 -3.70
N LYS A 200 12.20 12.97 -4.79
CA LYS A 200 13.67 12.82 -4.79
C LYS A 200 14.33 13.96 -5.54
#